data_AF-A0A7Z7AYM1-F1
#
_entry.id   AF-A0A7Z7AYM1-F1
#
_cell.length_a   1.000
_cell.length_b   1.000
_cell.length_c   1.000
_cell.angle_alpha   90.00
_cell.angle_beta   90.00
_cell.angle_gamma   90.00
#
_symmetry.space_group_name_H-M   'P 1'
#
loop_
_entity.id
_entity.type
_entity.pdbx_description
1 polymer ?
#
loop_
_entity_poly.entity_id
_entity_poly.type
_entity_poly.pdbx_seq_one_letter_code
_entity_poly.pdbx_strand_id
1 'polypeptide(L)'
;MAQIDYAINVSDDRELVRAATDVFIGKVIEQTGTSTEPYLQTHFSVDVIETIKGNATGNVIVNQFGGYEHVLIWKYLTLADGDELLRPGENYLFVTKGDDESGYTFAPTYGNLLIEDQEDYQQKKLRFQKAFAEEISFEFP
;
A
#
# COMPACT_ATOMS: atom_id res chain seq x y z
N MET A 1 17.35 -3.44 8.77
CA MET A 1 15.93 -3.04 8.65
C MET A 1 15.88 -1.54 8.80
N ALA A 2 15.24 -0.85 7.86
CA ALA A 2 15.03 0.60 7.96
C ALA A 2 13.72 0.84 8.73
N GLN A 3 13.71 1.81 9.64
CA GLN A 3 12.50 2.17 10.40
C GLN A 3 11.94 3.50 9.89
N ILE A 4 10.62 3.58 9.74
CA ILE A 4 9.94 4.82 9.32
C ILE A 4 9.21 5.45 10.51
N ASP A 5 9.41 6.76 10.71
CA ASP A 5 8.66 7.55 11.68
C ASP A 5 7.39 8.12 11.03
N TYR A 6 6.24 7.88 11.67
CA TYR A 6 4.94 8.33 11.18
C TYR A 6 4.38 9.49 12.01
N ALA A 7 3.77 10.47 11.33
CA ALA A 7 3.09 11.60 11.96
C ALA A 7 1.68 11.26 12.48
N ILE A 8 1.18 10.06 12.19
CA ILE A 8 -0.14 9.55 12.57
C ILE A 8 0.02 8.16 13.21
N ASN A 9 -1.01 7.68 13.90
CA ASN A 9 -1.05 6.29 14.33
C ASN A 9 -1.42 5.36 13.16
N VAL A 10 -0.42 4.86 12.44
CA VAL A 10 -0.62 3.95 11.29
C VAL A 10 -1.21 2.58 11.66
N SER A 11 -1.22 2.23 12.95
CA SER A 11 -1.88 1.01 13.44
C SER A 11 -3.39 1.17 13.69
N ASP A 12 -3.88 2.42 13.67
CA ASP A 12 -5.31 2.74 13.74
C ASP A 12 -5.86 2.91 12.32
N ASP A 13 -6.73 2.01 11.89
CA ASP A 13 -7.27 2.02 10.52
C ASP A 13 -7.99 3.32 10.17
N ARG A 14 -8.66 3.95 11.14
CA ARG A 14 -9.39 5.20 10.91
C ARG A 14 -8.41 6.33 10.65
N GLU A 15 -7.34 6.43 11.44
CA GLU A 15 -6.30 7.44 11.18
C GLU A 15 -5.56 7.18 9.87
N LEU A 16 -5.27 5.91 9.57
CA LEU A 16 -4.60 5.51 8.35
C LEU A 16 -5.45 5.82 7.10
N VAL A 17 -6.74 5.47 7.12
CA VAL A 17 -7.69 5.78 6.04
C VAL A 17 -7.89 7.29 5.89
N ARG A 18 -8.01 8.03 6.99
CA ARG A 18 -8.11 9.50 6.94
C ARG A 18 -6.91 10.13 6.25
N ALA A 19 -5.71 9.61 6.52
CA ALA A 19 -4.50 10.11 5.90
C ALA A 19 -4.33 9.67 4.44
N ALA A 20 -4.97 8.58 4.01
CA ALA A 20 -4.87 8.05 2.66
C ALA A 20 -5.63 8.92 1.65
N THR A 21 -5.07 9.04 0.45
CA THR A 21 -5.80 9.58 -0.71
C THR A 21 -6.72 8.51 -1.28
N ASP A 22 -6.23 7.27 -1.37
CA ASP A 22 -6.92 6.17 -2.00
C ASP A 22 -6.80 4.89 -1.16
N VAL A 23 -7.92 4.17 -1.08
CA VAL A 23 -8.02 2.84 -0.47
C VAL A 23 -8.68 1.93 -1.47
N PHE A 24 -8.00 0.86 -1.87
CA PHE A 24 -8.50 -0.04 -2.91
C PHE A 24 -7.99 -1.47 -2.71
N ILE A 25 -8.67 -2.42 -3.32
CA ILE A 25 -8.24 -3.80 -3.42
C ILE A 25 -7.74 -4.03 -4.85
N GLY A 26 -6.56 -4.62 -4.97
CA GLY A 26 -5.95 -4.87 -6.27
C GLY A 26 -5.07 -6.11 -6.30
N LYS A 27 -4.86 -6.62 -7.52
CA LYS A 27 -3.97 -7.74 -7.79
C LYS A 27 -2.62 -7.22 -8.26
N VAL A 28 -1.55 -7.66 -7.61
CA VAL A 28 -0.19 -7.35 -8.06
C VAL A 28 0.09 -8.14 -9.34
N ILE A 29 0.39 -7.45 -10.43
CA ILE A 29 0.66 -8.07 -11.73
C ILE A 29 2.13 -8.44 -11.85
N GLU A 30 3.01 -7.45 -11.67
CA GLU A 30 4.45 -7.63 -11.79
C GLU A 30 5.22 -6.50 -11.10
N GLN A 31 6.51 -6.74 -10.84
CA GLN A 31 7.45 -5.68 -10.52
C GLN A 31 7.86 -4.97 -11.82
N THR A 32 7.64 -3.66 -11.90
CA THR A 32 7.94 -2.85 -13.09
C THR A 32 9.29 -2.15 -13.02
N GLY A 33 9.87 -2.02 -11.82
CA GLY A 33 11.19 -1.39 -11.67
C GLY A 33 11.62 -1.17 -10.23
N THR A 34 12.67 -0.39 -10.08
CA THR A 34 13.25 0.03 -8.79
C THR A 34 13.82 1.44 -8.94
N SER A 35 13.60 2.29 -7.94
CA SER A 35 14.26 3.60 -7.79
C SER A 35 15.14 3.60 -6.54
N THR A 36 16.18 4.42 -6.52
CA THR A 36 17.13 4.50 -5.38
C THR A 36 17.17 5.89 -4.74
N GLU A 37 16.50 6.87 -5.31
CA GLU A 37 16.52 8.27 -4.89
C GLU A 37 15.09 8.76 -4.67
N PRO A 38 14.77 9.43 -3.54
CA PRO A 38 15.63 9.66 -2.36
C PRO A 38 15.84 8.40 -1.49
N TYR A 39 15.09 7.33 -1.75
CA TYR A 39 15.18 6.06 -1.03
C TYR A 39 15.03 4.89 -2.01
N LEU A 40 15.49 3.71 -1.60
CA LEU A 40 15.22 2.48 -2.34
C LEU A 40 13.72 2.17 -2.34
N GLN A 41 13.12 2.09 -3.52
CA GLN A 41 11.73 1.69 -3.70
C GLN A 41 11.59 0.67 -4.82
N THR A 42 10.66 -0.25 -4.66
CA THR A 42 10.27 -1.22 -5.67
C THR A 42 8.91 -0.84 -6.25
N HIS A 43 8.82 -0.77 -7.57
CA HIS A 43 7.61 -0.38 -8.28
C HIS A 43 6.86 -1.63 -8.72
N PHE A 44 5.56 -1.68 -8.45
CA PHE A 44 4.67 -2.76 -8.83
C PHE A 44 3.51 -2.24 -9.65
N SER A 45 3.19 -2.95 -10.74
CA SER A 45 1.93 -2.76 -11.45
C SER A 45 0.83 -3.52 -10.72
N VAL A 46 -0.27 -2.84 -10.42
CA VAL A 46 -1.42 -3.39 -9.71
C VAL A 46 -2.68 -3.16 -10.53
N ASP A 47 -3.45 -4.21 -10.76
CA ASP A 47 -4.77 -4.13 -11.38
C ASP A 47 -5.82 -3.94 -10.28
N VAL A 48 -6.48 -2.78 -10.29
CA VAL A 48 -7.47 -2.40 -9.28
C VAL A 48 -8.77 -3.15 -9.53
N ILE A 49 -9.19 -3.91 -8.52
CA ILE A 49 -10.41 -4.71 -8.54
C ILE A 49 -11.59 -3.90 -7.98
N GLU A 50 -11.38 -3.21 -6.86
CA GLU A 50 -12.43 -2.45 -6.18
C GLU A 50 -11.84 -1.28 -5.39
N THR A 51 -12.47 -0.10 -5.52
CA THR A 51 -12.05 1.12 -4.83
C THR A 51 -12.99 1.42 -3.67
N ILE A 52 -12.45 1.63 -2.47
CA ILE A 52 -13.17 1.93 -1.23
C ILE A 52 -13.18 3.44 -0.96
N LYS A 53 -12.04 4.11 -1.17
CA LYS A 53 -11.85 5.57 -1.05
C LYS A 53 -10.99 6.04 -2.22
N GLY A 54 -11.26 7.24 -2.73
CA GLY A 54 -10.48 7.85 -3.81
C GLY A 54 -10.98 7.46 -5.20
N ASN A 55 -10.09 7.56 -6.20
CA ASN A 55 -10.40 7.41 -7.62
C ASN A 55 -9.51 6.40 -8.37
N ALA A 56 -8.55 5.76 -7.68
CA ALA A 56 -7.69 4.73 -8.27
C ALA A 56 -8.54 3.67 -9.00
N THR A 57 -8.28 3.45 -10.30
CA THR A 57 -8.99 2.46 -11.12
C THR A 57 -8.08 1.93 -12.24
N GLY A 58 -8.37 0.74 -12.77
CA GLY A 58 -7.58 0.16 -13.84
C GLY A 58 -6.19 -0.27 -13.37
N ASN A 59 -5.17 -0.07 -14.19
CA ASN A 59 -3.80 -0.42 -13.84
C ASN A 59 -3.06 0.78 -13.25
N VAL A 60 -2.57 0.62 -12.02
CA VAL A 60 -1.86 1.67 -11.27
C VAL A 60 -0.46 1.21 -10.87
N ILE A 61 0.43 2.15 -10.60
CA ILE A 61 1.75 1.87 -10.04
C ILE A 61 1.73 2.08 -8.53
N VAL A 62 2.19 1.07 -7.79
CA VAL A 62 2.41 1.14 -6.35
C VAL A 62 3.91 1.07 -6.05
N ASN A 63 4.40 2.06 -5.31
CA ASN A 63 5.78 2.29 -4.91
C ASN A 63 5.97 1.83 -3.47
N GLN A 64 6.55 0.64 -3.28
CA GLN A 64 6.87 0.10 -1.96
C GLN A 64 8.28 0.54 -1.53
N PHE A 65 8.44 0.98 -0.28
CA PHE A 65 9.76 1.22 0.29
C PHE A 65 10.52 -0.08 0.52
N GLY A 66 11.78 -0.11 0.10
CA GLY A 66 12.60 -1.30 0.12
C GLY A 66 12.64 -2.01 -1.23
N GLY A 67 13.43 -3.07 -1.28
CA GLY A 67 13.74 -3.76 -2.52
C GLY A 67 15.09 -4.42 -2.50
N TYR A 68 15.49 -4.87 -3.68
CA TYR A 68 16.82 -5.40 -3.90
C TYR A 68 17.75 -4.33 -4.44
N GLU A 69 18.89 -4.15 -3.78
CA GLU A 69 19.99 -3.31 -4.28
C GLU A 69 21.19 -4.17 -4.64
N HIS A 70 21.87 -3.79 -5.73
CA HIS A 70 23.11 -4.42 -6.16
C HIS A 70 24.27 -3.52 -5.76
N VAL A 71 25.10 -4.01 -4.83
CA VAL A 71 26.35 -3.34 -4.44
C VAL A 71 27.50 -4.24 -4.86
N LEU A 72 28.22 -3.81 -5.91
CA LEU A 72 29.26 -4.60 -6.57
C LEU A 72 28.68 -5.94 -7.09
N ILE A 73 29.16 -7.07 -6.56
CA ILE A 73 28.71 -8.43 -6.93
C ILE A 73 27.61 -8.97 -6.00
N TRP A 74 27.23 -8.21 -4.97
CA TRP A 74 26.30 -8.65 -3.93
C TRP A 74 24.91 -8.06 -4.16
N LYS A 75 23.89 -8.87 -3.88
CA LYS A 75 22.49 -8.47 -3.92
C LYS A 75 21.97 -8.44 -2.48
N TYR A 76 21.56 -7.27 -2.00
CA TYR A 76 21.03 -7.08 -0.66
C TYR A 76 19.53 -6.81 -0.72
N LEU A 77 18.78 -7.40 0.20
CA LEU A 77 17.37 -7.09 0.40
C LEU A 77 17.24 -6.11 1.56
N THR A 78 16.66 -4.95 1.28
CA THR A 78 16.32 -3.96 2.30
C THR A 78 14.81 -3.89 2.42
N LEU A 79 14.30 -4.15 3.63
CA LEU A 79 12.89 -4.05 3.97
C LEU A 79 12.67 -2.86 4.93
N ALA A 80 11.69 -2.03 4.63
CA ALA A 80 11.23 -0.95 5.50
C ALA A 80 10.22 -1.51 6.52
N ASP A 81 10.44 -1.23 7.81
CA ASP A 81 9.69 -1.80 8.95
C ASP A 81 9.54 -3.34 8.95
N GLY A 82 10.41 -4.04 8.22
CA GLY A 82 10.31 -5.50 8.05
C GLY A 82 9.20 -5.97 7.10
N ASP A 83 8.56 -5.05 6.40
CA ASP A 83 7.50 -5.32 5.43
C ASP A 83 8.01 -6.16 4.26
N GLU A 84 7.40 -7.31 4.02
CA GLU A 84 7.76 -8.17 2.90
C GLU A 84 7.39 -7.52 1.57
N LEU A 85 8.20 -7.77 0.53
CA LEU A 85 7.88 -7.28 -0.80
C LEU A 85 6.56 -7.86 -1.30
N LEU A 86 5.79 -7.02 -1.99
CA LEU A 86 4.57 -7.45 -2.68
C LEU A 86 4.88 -8.62 -3.64
N ARG A 87 3.96 -9.57 -3.71
CA ARG A 87 4.11 -10.77 -4.53
C ARG A 87 3.23 -10.71 -5.78
N PRO A 88 3.81 -10.80 -6.98
CA PRO A 88 3.04 -10.96 -8.21
C PRO A 88 2.08 -12.15 -8.14
N GLY A 89 0.84 -11.93 -8.58
CA GLY A 89 -0.24 -12.92 -8.54
C GLY A 89 -1.14 -12.83 -7.31
N GLU A 90 -0.69 -12.18 -6.24
CA GLU A 90 -1.45 -12.04 -4.98
C GLU A 90 -2.34 -10.79 -4.98
N ASN A 91 -3.41 -10.85 -4.18
CA ASN A 91 -4.32 -9.73 -3.97
C ASN A 91 -4.01 -9.06 -2.64
N TYR A 92 -4.12 -7.73 -2.60
CA TYR A 92 -3.91 -6.94 -1.39
C TYR A 92 -4.98 -5.86 -1.27
N LEU A 93 -5.29 -5.50 -0.02
CA LEU A 93 -5.91 -4.22 0.29
C LEU A 93 -4.81 -3.17 0.49
N PHE A 94 -4.88 -2.12 -0.31
CA PHE A 94 -3.96 -0.99 -0.32
C PHE A 94 -4.57 0.22 0.37
N VAL A 95 -3.80 0.85 1.25
CA VAL A 95 -4.10 2.14 1.88
C VAL A 95 -2.98 3.09 1.53
N THR A 96 -3.26 3.99 0.60
CA THR A 96 -2.21 4.69 -0.15
C THR A 96 -2.33 6.19 -0.15
N LYS A 97 -1.19 6.85 -0.36
CA LYS A 97 -1.06 8.26 -0.71
C LYS A 97 -0.41 8.39 -2.09
N GLY A 98 -0.94 9.25 -2.93
CA GLY A 98 -0.36 9.56 -4.24
C GLY A 98 -1.46 9.68 -5.30
N ASP A 99 -1.05 9.51 -6.55
CA ASP A 99 -1.91 9.55 -7.73
C ASP A 99 -1.35 8.67 -8.85
N ASP A 100 -2.10 8.54 -9.94
CA ASP A 100 -1.71 7.75 -11.12
C ASP A 100 -0.47 8.30 -11.85
N GLU A 101 -0.15 9.59 -11.71
CA GLU A 101 0.99 10.22 -12.40
C GLU A 101 2.32 9.90 -11.71
N SER A 102 2.34 9.98 -10.38
CA SER A 102 3.53 9.77 -9.54
C SER A 102 3.62 8.36 -8.95
N GLY A 103 2.52 7.62 -8.97
CA GLY A 103 2.36 6.33 -8.32
C GLY A 103 1.98 6.45 -6.86
N TYR A 104 1.34 5.40 -6.36
CA TYR A 104 0.83 5.31 -5.01
C TYR A 104 1.90 4.79 -4.04
N THR A 105 2.02 5.37 -2.86
CA THR A 105 2.87 4.87 -1.77
C THR A 105 2.00 4.45 -0.59
N PHE A 106 2.49 3.55 0.25
CA PHE A 106 1.79 3.11 1.46
C PHE A 106 2.74 3.05 2.66
N ALA A 107 2.18 3.01 3.87
CA ALA A 107 2.96 2.76 5.08
C ALA A 107 3.31 1.26 5.16
N PRO A 108 4.60 0.89 5.13
CA PRO A 108 5.03 -0.51 5.27
C PRO A 108 4.32 -1.26 6.40
N THR A 109 3.95 -2.53 6.18
CA THR A 109 3.22 -3.41 7.12
C THR A 109 1.75 -3.03 7.34
N TYR A 110 1.39 -1.75 7.26
CA TYR A 110 0.05 -1.25 7.61
C TYR A 110 -0.83 -0.99 6.39
N GLY A 111 -0.25 -0.58 5.27
CA GLY A 111 -0.97 -0.12 4.08
C GLY A 111 -1.02 -1.11 2.92
N ASN A 112 -0.56 -2.35 3.12
CA ASN A 112 -0.51 -3.42 2.12
C ASN A 112 -0.92 -4.77 2.74
N LEU A 113 -2.22 -4.96 2.97
CA LEU A 113 -2.72 -6.14 3.65
C LEU A 113 -3.01 -7.26 2.66
N LEU A 114 -2.27 -8.37 2.74
CA LEU A 114 -2.49 -9.56 1.90
C LEU A 114 -3.92 -10.07 2.06
N ILE A 115 -4.54 -10.48 0.95
CA ILE A 115 -5.84 -11.14 0.93
C ILE A 115 -5.62 -12.62 0.67
N GLU A 116 -5.88 -13.46 1.67
CA GLU A 116 -5.58 -14.90 1.60
C GLU A 116 -6.69 -15.68 0.87
N ASP A 117 -7.95 -15.29 1.08
CA ASP A 117 -9.11 -15.92 0.48
C ASP A 117 -10.32 -14.97 0.37
N GLN A 118 -11.46 -15.52 -0.03
CA GLN A 118 -12.69 -14.76 -0.22
C GLN A 118 -13.31 -14.28 1.10
N GLU A 119 -13.18 -15.02 2.20
CA GLU A 119 -13.70 -14.58 3.50
C GLU A 119 -12.86 -13.40 4.00
N ASP A 120 -11.54 -13.53 3.91
CA ASP A 120 -10.59 -12.49 4.26
C ASP A 120 -10.77 -11.21 3.41
N TYR A 121 -11.04 -11.36 2.11
CA TYR A 121 -11.44 -10.25 1.24
C TYR A 121 -12.62 -9.47 1.82
N GLN A 122 -13.71 -10.16 2.20
CA GLN A 122 -14.92 -9.51 2.70
C GLN A 122 -14.67 -8.84 4.06
N GLN A 123 -13.91 -9.48 4.94
CA GLN A 123 -13.57 -8.93 6.26
C GLN A 123 -12.72 -7.67 6.14
N LYS A 124 -11.64 -7.70 5.34
CA LYS A 124 -10.78 -6.54 5.12
C LYS A 124 -11.54 -5.41 4.43
N LYS A 125 -12.34 -5.72 3.40
CA LYS A 125 -13.21 -4.73 2.76
C LYS A 125 -14.13 -4.04 3.76
N LEU A 126 -14.89 -4.82 4.55
CA LEU A 126 -15.84 -4.27 5.51
C LEU A 126 -15.14 -3.44 6.60
N ARG A 127 -14.00 -3.90 7.09
CA ARG A 127 -13.16 -3.18 8.08
C ARG A 127 -12.79 -1.79 7.57
N PHE A 128 -12.30 -1.67 6.34
CA PHE A 128 -11.86 -0.40 5.76
C PHE A 128 -13.02 0.48 5.27
N GLN A 129 -14.14 -0.10 4.82
CA GLN A 129 -15.37 0.66 4.56
C GLN A 129 -15.93 1.31 5.83
N LYS A 130 -15.90 0.58 6.95
CA LYS A 130 -16.32 1.11 8.25
C LYS A 130 -15.39 2.24 8.71
N ALA A 131 -14.07 2.04 8.63
CA ALA A 131 -13.09 3.07 8.96
C ALA A 131 -13.28 4.36 8.14
N PHE A 132 -13.60 4.24 6.85
CA PHE A 132 -13.91 5.37 5.99
C PHE A 132 -15.21 6.10 6.38
N ALA A 133 -16.28 5.37 6.70
CA ALA A 133 -17.53 5.98 7.14
C ALA A 133 -17.40 6.73 8.48
N GLU A 134 -16.56 6.22 9.40
CA GLU A 134 -16.30 6.85 10.70
C GLU A 134 -15.45 8.11 10.59
N GLU A 135 -14.57 8.21 9.59
CA GLU A 135 -13.86 9.46 9.24
C GLU A 135 -14.87 10.58 8.91
N ILE A 136 -15.79 10.31 7.98
CA ILE A 136 -16.74 11.30 7.45
C ILE A 136 -17.66 11.84 8.55
N SER A 137 -18.05 10.97 9.49
CA SER A 137 -18.98 11.33 10.57
C SER A 137 -18.40 12.33 11.58
N PHE A 138 -17.07 12.53 11.60
CA PHE A 138 -16.40 13.45 12.52
C PHE A 138 -16.18 14.86 11.92
N GLU A 139 -16.29 15.02 10.59
CA GLU A 139 -16.15 16.33 9.94
C GLU A 139 -17.37 17.24 10.09
N PHE A 140 -18.51 16.72 10.59
CA PHE A 140 -19.74 17.47 10.81
C PHE A 140 -20.17 17.47 12.29
N PRO A 141 -19.64 18.38 13.14
CA PRO A 141 -20.25 18.77 14.40
C PRO A 141 -21.41 19.78 14.22
#